data_AF-A0A1G2H752-F1
#
_entry.id   AF-A0A1G2H752-F1
#
_cell.length_a   1.000
_cell.length_b   1.000
_cell.length_c   1.000
_cell.angle_alpha   90.00
_cell.angle_beta   90.00
_cell.angle_gamma   90.00
#
_symmetry.space_group_name_H-M   'P 1'
#
loop_
_entity.id
_entity.type
_entity.pdbx_description
1 polymer ?
#
loop_
_entity_poly.entity_id
_entity_poly.type
_entity_poly.pdbx_seq_one_letter_code
_entity_poly.pdbx_strand_id
1 'polypeptide(L)'
;MLFFNYLYWHYVIAPVEIVKLLKNYSIATSRKFLIFGHLKTLFYPWHRLRVSDVAKPKNITDRVANVAVEAYIRLVAAIIRMTVVLFGVTVQITILFLFIVIFLAWLMWPALVFISLAKGITIIF
;
A
#
# COMPACT_ATOMS: atom_id res chain seq x y z
N MET A 1 11.54 39.61 9.19
CA MET A 1 11.32 39.01 7.84
C MET A 1 11.40 37.49 7.87
N LEU A 2 12.38 36.89 8.54
CA LEU A 2 12.58 35.42 8.63
C LEU A 2 11.36 34.63 9.19
N PHE A 3 10.67 35.15 10.20
CA PHE A 3 9.53 34.46 10.82
C PHE A 3 8.32 34.30 9.89
N PHE A 4 7.95 35.35 9.16
CA PHE A 4 6.86 35.29 8.19
C PHE A 4 7.20 34.37 7.00
N ASN A 5 8.45 34.39 6.54
CA ASN A 5 8.92 33.45 5.52
C ASN A 5 8.86 32.01 6.01
N TYR A 6 9.21 31.74 7.28
CA TYR A 6 9.07 30.42 7.87
C TYR A 6 7.61 29.97 7.94
N LEU A 7 6.69 30.82 8.41
CA LEU A 7 5.26 30.50 8.45
C LEU A 7 4.70 30.21 7.04
N TYR A 8 5.07 31.04 6.06
CA TYR A 8 4.65 30.82 4.68
C TYR A 8 5.19 29.48 4.14
N TRP A 9 6.47 29.17 4.38
CA TRP A 9 7.04 27.90 3.98
C TRP A 9 6.35 26.72 4.67
N HIS A 10 6.10 26.81 5.98
CA HIS A 10 5.51 25.75 6.80
C HIS A 10 4.04 25.49 6.47
N TYR A 11 3.23 26.52 6.20
CA TYR A 11 1.80 26.30 5.97
C TYR A 11 1.41 26.23 4.49
N VAL A 12 2.28 26.65 3.56
CA VAL A 12 1.95 26.71 2.13
C VAL A 12 2.86 25.83 1.29
N ILE A 13 4.18 25.99 1.41
CA ILE A 13 5.13 25.32 0.49
C ILE A 13 5.34 23.85 0.90
N ALA A 14 5.76 23.61 2.13
CA ALA A 14 6.12 22.29 2.62
C ALA A 14 4.95 21.29 2.62
N PRO A 15 3.69 21.64 2.96
CA PRO A 15 2.57 20.71 2.88
C PRO A 15 2.36 20.14 1.48
N VAL A 16 2.52 20.96 0.44
CA VAL A 16 2.40 20.52 -0.96
C VAL A 16 3.45 19.48 -1.29
N GLU A 17 4.70 19.69 -0.88
CA GLU A 17 5.78 18.72 -1.08
C GLU A 17 5.58 17.44 -0.26
N ILE A 18 5.08 17.56 0.97
CA ILE A 18 4.76 16.41 1.84
C ILE A 18 3.65 15.56 1.20
N VAL A 19 2.61 16.16 0.62
CA VAL A 19 1.55 15.43 -0.11
C VAL A 19 2.09 14.76 -1.38
N LYS A 20 2.99 15.42 -2.12
CA LYS A 20 3.68 14.78 -3.26
C LYS A 20 4.49 13.56 -2.82
N LEU A 21 5.16 13.63 -1.68
CA LEU A 21 5.89 12.52 -1.09
C LEU A 21 4.96 11.34 -0.78
N LEU A 22 3.81 11.60 -0.15
CA LEU A 22 2.79 10.57 0.11
C LEU A 22 2.34 9.85 -1.16
N LYS A 23 2.07 10.61 -2.21
CA LYS A 23 1.67 10.06 -3.51
C LYS A 23 2.75 9.12 -4.05
N ASN A 24 4.01 9.54 -4.00
CA ASN A 24 5.13 8.73 -4.47
C ASN A 24 5.29 7.44 -3.68
N TYR A 25 5.24 7.51 -2.34
CA TYR A 25 5.29 6.32 -1.48
C TYR A 25 4.10 5.37 -1.71
N SER A 26 2.90 5.92 -1.93
CA SER A 26 1.71 5.12 -2.21
C SER A 26 1.80 4.39 -3.55
N ILE A 27 2.31 5.06 -4.58
CA ILE A 27 2.55 4.45 -5.89
C ILE A 27 3.64 3.38 -5.78
N ALA A 28 4.73 3.68 -5.08
CA ALA A 28 5.85 2.75 -4.89
C ALA A 28 5.40 1.47 -4.16
N THR A 29 4.63 1.63 -3.09
CA THR A 29 4.07 0.50 -2.32
C THR A 29 3.12 -0.34 -3.17
N SER A 30 2.18 0.31 -3.87
CA SER A 30 1.26 -0.38 -4.78
C SER A 30 2.00 -1.17 -5.89
N ARG A 31 3.11 -0.64 -6.40
CA ARG A 31 3.96 -1.32 -7.39
C ARG A 31 4.74 -2.49 -6.77
N LYS A 32 5.29 -2.32 -5.56
CA LYS A 32 6.05 -3.36 -4.85
C LYS A 32 5.21 -4.61 -4.61
N PHE A 33 3.95 -4.44 -4.23
CA PHE A 33 3.02 -5.55 -4.01
C PHE A 33 2.23 -5.97 -5.26
N LEU A 34 2.50 -5.35 -6.42
CA LEU A 34 1.82 -5.66 -7.70
C LEU A 34 0.29 -5.78 -7.57
N ILE A 35 -0.33 -4.93 -6.74
CA ILE A 35 -1.73 -5.09 -6.30
C ILE A 35 -2.67 -5.23 -7.52
N PHE A 36 -2.57 -4.31 -8.48
CA PHE A 36 -3.36 -4.34 -9.71
C PHE A 36 -3.06 -5.55 -10.60
N GLY A 37 -1.81 -6.02 -10.62
CA GLY A 37 -1.40 -7.17 -11.42
C GLY A 37 -2.01 -8.47 -10.88
N HIS A 38 -1.97 -8.66 -9.57
CA HIS A 38 -2.56 -9.83 -8.92
C HIS A 38 -4.08 -9.84 -9.02
N LEU A 39 -4.75 -8.69 -8.91
CA LEU A 39 -6.20 -8.59 -9.13
C LEU A 39 -6.61 -8.96 -10.56
N LYS A 40 -5.87 -8.49 -11.59
CA LYS A 40 -6.15 -8.86 -12.99
C LYS A 40 -5.90 -10.32 -13.30
N THR A 41 -4.96 -10.96 -12.58
CA THR A 41 -4.52 -12.34 -12.83
C THR A 41 -5.05 -13.33 -11.81
N LEU A 42 -6.07 -12.98 -11.03
CA LEU A 42 -6.54 -13.77 -9.89
C LEU A 42 -6.81 -15.23 -10.29
N PHE A 43 -7.60 -15.44 -11.34
CA PHE A 43 -7.97 -16.76 -11.89
C PHE A 43 -7.11 -17.21 -13.08
N TYR A 44 -6.04 -16.47 -13.40
CA TYR A 44 -5.17 -16.85 -14.51
C TYR A 44 -4.35 -18.09 -14.13
N PRO A 45 -4.22 -19.09 -15.03
CA PRO A 45 -3.50 -20.33 -14.76
C PRO A 45 -2.08 -20.05 -14.27
N TRP A 46 -1.72 -20.67 -13.15
CA TRP A 46 -0.40 -20.52 -12.54
C TRP A 46 0.65 -21.24 -13.38
N HIS A 47 1.72 -20.54 -13.75
CA HIS A 47 2.85 -21.07 -14.54
C HIS A 47 2.50 -21.87 -15.81
N ARG A 48 1.33 -21.60 -16.44
CA ARG A 48 0.85 -22.35 -17.61
C ARG A 48 0.80 -23.87 -17.38
N LEU A 49 0.66 -24.33 -16.14
CA LEU A 49 0.44 -25.74 -15.83
C LEU A 49 -0.95 -26.14 -16.33
N ARG A 50 -1.01 -26.69 -17.53
CA ARG A 50 -2.20 -27.37 -18.02
C ARG A 50 -2.00 -28.85 -17.82
N VAL A 51 -2.93 -29.49 -17.12
CA VAL A 51 -2.86 -30.93 -16.87
C VAL A 51 -2.95 -31.69 -18.21
N SER A 52 -3.63 -31.08 -19.20
CA SER A 52 -3.68 -31.57 -20.58
C SER A 52 -2.31 -31.65 -21.29
N ASP A 53 -1.31 -30.90 -20.83
CA ASP A 53 0.02 -30.87 -21.46
C ASP A 53 0.91 -32.03 -20.95
N VAL A 54 0.62 -32.56 -19.76
CA VAL A 54 1.35 -33.68 -19.14
C VAL A 54 0.70 -35.03 -19.49
N ALA A 55 -0.64 -35.09 -19.58
CA ALA A 55 -1.37 -36.29 -19.97
C ALA A 55 -2.47 -35.96 -20.97
N LYS A 56 -2.36 -36.49 -22.20
CA LYS A 56 -3.42 -36.38 -23.21
C LYS A 56 -4.64 -37.20 -22.73
N PRO A 57 -5.82 -36.57 -22.56
CA PRO A 57 -7.01 -37.29 -22.14
C PRO A 57 -7.41 -38.31 -23.22
N LYS A 58 -7.59 -39.57 -22.83
CA LYS A 58 -8.03 -40.63 -23.76
C LYS A 58 -9.56 -40.71 -23.82
N ASN A 59 -10.23 -40.44 -22.69
CA ASN A 59 -11.67 -40.51 -22.56
C ASN A 59 -12.29 -39.18 -22.07
N ILE A 60 -13.62 -39.05 -22.20
CA ILE A 60 -14.38 -37.87 -21.73
C ILE A 60 -14.24 -37.70 -20.21
N THR A 61 -14.21 -38.81 -19.46
CA THR A 61 -13.96 -38.83 -18.00
C THR A 61 -12.62 -38.21 -17.62
N ASP A 62 -11.55 -38.54 -18.35
CA ASP A 62 -10.21 -37.95 -18.13
C ASP A 62 -10.23 -36.43 -18.39
N ARG A 63 -11.03 -35.99 -19.36
CA ARG A 63 -11.21 -34.56 -19.68
C ARG A 63 -11.87 -33.80 -18.53
N VAL A 64 -12.92 -34.37 -17.93
CA VAL A 64 -13.61 -33.78 -16.78
C VAL A 64 -12.69 -33.74 -15.56
N ALA A 65 -11.94 -34.81 -15.31
CA ALA A 65 -10.97 -34.86 -14.22
C ALA A 65 -9.88 -33.79 -14.39
N ASN A 66 -9.31 -33.63 -15.59
CA ASN A 66 -8.30 -32.61 -15.87
C ASN A 66 -8.82 -31.18 -15.64
N VAL A 67 -10.07 -30.89 -16.04
CA VAL A 67 -10.70 -29.58 -15.78
C VAL A 67 -10.87 -29.32 -14.29
N ALA A 68 -11.29 -30.33 -13.51
CA ALA A 68 -11.45 -30.19 -12.07
C ALA A 68 -10.11 -29.90 -11.37
N VAL A 69 -9.04 -30.61 -11.77
CA VAL A 69 -7.69 -30.38 -11.24
C VAL A 69 -7.17 -28.99 -11.62
N GLU A 70 -7.37 -28.54 -12.86
CA GLU A 70 -7.00 -27.19 -13.28
C GLU A 70 -7.76 -26.10 -12.51
N ALA A 71 -9.05 -26.31 -12.26
CA ALA A 71 -9.86 -25.40 -11.46
C ALA A 71 -9.33 -25.31 -10.02
N TYR A 72 -8.96 -26.45 -9.42
CA TYR A 72 -8.34 -26.49 -8.10
C TYR A 72 -7.02 -25.73 -8.04
N ILE A 73 -6.11 -25.96 -9.00
CA ILE A 73 -4.82 -25.25 -9.09
C ILE A 73 -5.03 -23.73 -9.23
N ARG A 74 -5.98 -23.30 -10.07
CA ARG A 74 -6.32 -21.88 -10.23
C ARG A 74 -6.87 -21.28 -8.94
N LEU A 75 -7.66 -22.04 -8.18
CA LEU A 75 -8.23 -21.59 -6.92
C LEU A 75 -7.13 -21.41 -5.85
N VAL A 76 -6.22 -22.37 -5.71
CA VAL A 76 -5.07 -22.26 -4.80
C VAL A 76 -4.19 -21.07 -5.18
N ALA A 77 -3.90 -20.90 -6.47
CA ALA A 77 -3.17 -19.74 -6.97
C ALA A 77 -3.88 -18.40 -6.71
N ALA A 78 -5.20 -18.36 -6.85
CA ALA A 78 -6.01 -17.19 -6.53
C ALA A 78 -5.92 -16.84 -5.05
N ILE A 79 -5.98 -17.83 -4.15
CA ILE A 79 -5.83 -17.62 -2.70
C ILE A 79 -4.47 -16.99 -2.37
N ILE A 80 -3.38 -17.53 -2.92
CA ILE A 80 -2.02 -17.00 -2.69
C ILE A 80 -1.92 -15.55 -3.17
N ARG A 81 -2.40 -15.26 -4.40
CA ARG A 81 -2.44 -13.88 -4.92
C ARG A 81 -3.29 -12.96 -4.06
N MET A 82 -4.43 -13.45 -3.57
CA MET A 82 -5.32 -12.70 -2.69
C MET A 82 -4.64 -12.34 -1.38
N THR A 83 -3.88 -13.27 -0.77
CA THR A 83 -3.13 -12.98 0.45
C THR A 83 -2.07 -11.89 0.26
N VAL A 84 -1.35 -11.89 -0.88
CA VAL A 84 -0.39 -10.83 -1.21
C VAL A 84 -1.09 -9.49 -1.42
N VAL A 85 -2.23 -9.48 -2.12
CA VAL A 85 -3.04 -8.27 -2.31
C VAL A 85 -3.55 -7.72 -0.99
N LEU A 86 -4.12 -8.56 -0.13
CA LEU A 86 -4.64 -8.16 1.18
C LEU A 86 -3.53 -7.55 2.03
N PHE A 87 -2.37 -8.21 2.11
CA PHE A 87 -1.23 -7.69 2.85
C PHE A 87 -0.74 -6.35 2.29
N GLY A 88 -0.63 -6.24 0.95
CA GLY A 88 -0.26 -4.99 0.28
C GLY A 88 -1.22 -3.84 0.58
N VAL A 89 -2.53 -4.11 0.62
CA VAL A 89 -3.56 -3.15 0.99
C VAL A 89 -3.44 -2.75 2.48
N THR A 90 -3.21 -3.70 3.38
CA THR A 90 -2.99 -3.40 4.80
C THR A 90 -1.78 -2.49 5.02
N VAL A 91 -0.67 -2.76 4.34
CA VAL A 91 0.52 -1.90 4.39
C VAL A 91 0.21 -0.51 3.83
N GLN A 92 -0.52 -0.42 2.71
CA GLN A 92 -0.92 0.85 2.11
C GLN A 92 -1.79 1.69 3.07
N ILE A 93 -2.75 1.07 3.76
CA ILE A 93 -3.58 1.73 4.78
C ILE A 93 -2.72 2.20 5.95
N THR A 94 -1.78 1.37 6.40
CA THR A 94 -0.87 1.71 7.51
C THR A 94 0.00 2.92 7.18
N ILE A 95 0.53 2.99 5.95
CA ILE A 95 1.31 4.14 5.48
C ILE A 95 0.46 5.41 5.45
N LEU A 96 -0.78 5.34 4.93
CA LEU A 96 -1.69 6.48 4.91
C LEU A 96 -2.00 6.98 6.33
N PHE A 97 -2.30 6.06 7.25
CA PHE A 97 -2.57 6.40 8.64
C PHE A 97 -1.37 7.06 9.31
N LEU A 98 -0.18 6.45 9.20
CA LEU A 98 1.04 6.98 9.80
C LEU A 98 1.39 8.36 9.22
N PHE A 99 1.19 8.54 7.91
CA PHE A 99 1.39 9.83 7.26
C PHE A 99 0.47 10.91 7.82
N ILE A 100 -0.82 10.63 8.01
CA ILE A 100 -1.79 11.59 8.58
C ILE A 100 -1.35 12.00 9.99
N VAL A 101 -0.96 11.04 10.83
CA VAL A 101 -0.51 11.30 12.20
C VAL A 101 0.75 12.18 12.20
N ILE A 102 1.75 11.84 11.40
CA ILE A 102 3.00 12.62 11.29
C ILE A 102 2.72 14.02 10.73
N PHE A 103 1.84 14.13 9.74
CA PHE A 103 1.47 15.42 9.13
C PHE A 103 0.77 16.34 10.14
N LEU A 104 -0.17 15.80 10.93
CA LEU A 104 -0.82 16.54 12.01
C LEU A 104 0.18 16.99 13.08
N ALA A 105 1.07 16.08 13.51
CA ALA A 105 2.10 16.41 14.48
C ALA A 105 3.05 17.51 13.97
N TRP A 106 3.41 17.44 12.68
CA TRP A 106 4.23 18.46 12.02
C TRP A 106 3.52 19.81 11.92
N LEU A 107 2.23 19.82 11.59
CA LEU A 107 1.42 21.05 11.52
C LEU A 107 1.29 21.73 12.89
N MET A 108 1.20 20.94 13.96
CA MET A 108 1.12 21.45 15.34
C MET A 108 2.48 21.86 15.91
N TRP A 109 3.58 21.49 15.25
CA TRP A 109 4.93 21.71 15.74
C TRP A 109 5.23 23.18 16.11
N PRO A 110 4.90 24.18 15.27
CA PRO A 110 5.16 25.58 15.62
C PRO A 110 4.42 26.01 16.89
N ALA A 111 3.17 25.58 17.06
CA ALA A 111 2.37 25.89 18.25
C ALA A 111 2.97 25.27 19.51
N LEU A 112 3.43 24.01 19.44
CA LEU A 112 4.09 23.32 20.55
C LEU A 112 5.36 24.05 20.99
N VAL A 113 6.14 24.59 20.05
CA VAL A 113 7.33 25.40 20.36
C VAL A 113 6.96 26.68 21.10
N PHE A 114 5.91 27.38 20.69
CA PHE A 114 5.47 28.59 21.40
C PHE A 114 4.98 28.29 22.82
N ILE A 115 4.21 27.20 22.99
CA ILE A 115 3.71 26.79 24.31
C ILE A 115 4.86 26.37 25.23
N SER A 116 5.85 25.62 24.71
CA SER A 116 6.99 25.17 25.51
C SER A 116 7.88 26.34 25.94
N LEU A 117 8.11 27.31 25.06
CA LEU A 117 8.82 28.54 25.40
C LEU A 117 8.06 29.37 26.44
N ALA A 118 6.75 29.56 26.28
CA ALA A 118 5.93 30.30 27.23
C ALA A 118 5.94 29.66 28.61
N LYS A 119 5.76 28.33 28.69
CA LYS A 119 5.84 27.57 29.94
C LYS A 119 7.24 27.61 30.57
N GLY A 120 8.29 27.53 29.75
CA GLY A 120 9.67 27.63 30.24
C GLY A 120 9.94 28.95 30.94
N ILE A 121 9.44 30.07 30.39
CA ILE A 121 9.57 31.40 31.01
C ILE A 121 8.83 31.45 32.35
N THR A 122 7.61 30.91 32.44
CA THR A 122 6.82 30.91 33.69
C THR A 122 7.37 30.02 34.80
N ILE A 123 8.31 29.11 34.51
CA ILE A 123 8.97 28.28 35.52
C ILE A 123 10.20 29.00 36.09
N ILE A 124 10.84 29.85 35.28
CA ILE A 124 12.08 30.55 35.62
C ILE A 124 11.81 31.85 36.39
N PHE A 125 10.71 32.54 36.06
CA PHE A 125 10.22 33.76 36.74
C PHE A 125 9.05 33.44 37.66
#